data_AF-A0A8S8YSC2-F1
#
_entry.id   AF-A0A8S8YSC2-F1
#
_cell.length_a   1.000
_cell.length_b   1.000
_cell.length_c   1.000
_cell.angle_alpha   90.00
_cell.angle_beta   90.00
_cell.angle_gamma   90.00
#
_symmetry.space_group_name_H-M   'P 1'
#
loop_
_entity.id
_entity.type
_entity.pdbx_description
1 polymer ?
#
loop_
_entity_poly.entity_id
_entity_poly.type
_entity_poly.pdbx_seq_one_letter_code
_entity_poly.pdbx_strand_id
1 'polypeptide(L)' 'MDPHRHCSVCWKPISLESDPPICGDGDCVRMYERREKSRKRFSFIMYLGIAVFVGMLVVQIYMGASG' A
#
# COMPACT_ATOMS: atom_id res chain seq x y z
N MET A 1 14.92 25.80 -11.42
CA MET A 1 14.40 24.53 -11.98
C MET A 1 13.01 24.35 -11.42
N ASP A 2 12.00 24.56 -12.25
CA ASP A 2 10.62 24.37 -11.82
C ASP A 2 10.39 22.90 -11.45
N PRO A 3 9.71 22.64 -10.32
CA PRO A 3 9.40 21.29 -9.94
C PRO A 3 8.59 20.62 -11.07
N HIS A 4 8.93 19.38 -11.38
CA HIS A 4 8.21 18.56 -12.36
C HIS A 4 8.09 17.17 -11.76
N ARG A 5 6.98 16.50 -12.06
CA ARG A 5 6.74 15.13 -11.59
C ARG A 5 7.05 14.19 -12.74
N HIS A 6 7.55 13.00 -12.43
CA HIS A 6 7.77 11.94 -13.41
C HIS A 6 6.77 10.81 -13.19
N CYS A 7 6.34 10.17 -14.27
CA CYS A 7 5.54 8.95 -14.18
C CYS A 7 6.29 7.89 -13.39
N SER A 8 5.65 7.32 -12.37
CA SER A 8 6.25 6.28 -11.50
C SER A 8 6.55 4.94 -12.20
N VAL A 9 6.14 4.78 -13.47
CA VAL A 9 6.35 3.57 -14.27
C VAL A 9 7.38 3.79 -15.37
N CYS A 10 7.16 4.80 -16.23
CA CYS A 10 7.99 5.04 -17.43
C CYS A 10 8.87 6.29 -17.34
N TRP A 11 8.82 7.03 -16.23
CA TRP A 11 9.61 8.25 -15.98
C TRP A 11 9.37 9.43 -16.94
N LYS A 12 8.36 9.34 -17.82
CA LYS A 12 7.92 10.46 -18.65
C LYS A 12 7.55 11.68 -17.78
N PRO A 13 7.96 12.91 -18.14
CA PRO A 13 7.56 14.10 -17.40
C PRO A 13 6.03 14.27 -17.46
N ILE A 14 5.43 14.56 -16.31
CA ILE A 14 3.99 14.79 -16.09
C ILE A 14 3.80 16.05 -15.24
N SER A 15 2.60 16.61 -15.24
CA SER A 15 2.30 17.76 -14.39
C SER A 15 2.41 17.39 -12.91
N LEU A 16 2.78 18.36 -12.07
CA LEU A 16 2.80 18.19 -10.61
C LEU A 16 1.44 17.85 -10.02
N GLU A 17 0.38 18.30 -10.67
CA GLU A 17 -1.02 18.11 -10.26
C GLU A 17 -1.58 16.76 -10.72
N SER A 18 -0.82 15.98 -11.50
CA SER A 18 -1.25 14.65 -11.96
C SER A 18 -1.36 13.69 -10.77
N ASP A 19 -2.60 13.35 -10.40
CA ASP A 19 -2.95 12.31 -9.44
C ASP A 19 -3.94 11.35 -10.11
N PRO A 20 -3.59 10.06 -10.34
CA PRO A 20 -2.39 9.34 -9.89
C PRO A 20 -1.07 9.78 -10.57
N PRO A 21 0.11 9.50 -9.97
CA PRO A 21 1.43 9.90 -10.49
C PRO A 21 1.89 9.01 -11.67
N ILE A 22 1.08 8.96 -12.72
CA ILE A 22 1.32 8.21 -13.97
C ILE A 22 0.91 9.05 -15.19
N CYS A 23 1.49 8.77 -16.35
CA CYS A 23 1.28 9.52 -17.60
C CYS A 23 -0.01 9.17 -18.38
N GLY A 24 -0.84 8.25 -17.88
CA GLY A 24 -2.06 7.82 -18.57
C GLY A 24 -1.89 6.81 -19.71
N ASP A 25 -0.65 6.46 -20.08
CA ASP A 25 -0.37 5.39 -21.05
C ASP A 25 -0.96 4.05 -20.55
N GLY A 26 -1.62 3.28 -21.43
CA GLY A 26 -2.37 2.08 -21.05
C GLY A 26 -1.55 1.03 -20.28
N ASP A 27 -0.26 0.89 -20.61
CA ASP A 27 0.65 0.03 -19.86
C ASP A 27 0.94 0.56 -18.45
N CYS A 28 1.13 1.87 -18.31
CA CYS A 28 1.40 2.51 -17.02
C CYS A 28 0.17 2.43 -16.10
N VAL A 29 -1.03 2.64 -16.65
CA VAL A 29 -2.31 2.48 -15.92
C VAL A 29 -2.45 1.05 -15.41
N ARG A 30 -2.27 0.05 -16.29
CA ARG A 30 -2.38 -1.37 -15.93
C ARG A 30 -1.36 -1.79 -14.86
N MET A 31 -0.12 -1.30 -14.94
CA MET A 31 0.89 -1.55 -13.91
C MET A 31 0.55 -0.88 -12.58
N TYR A 32 0.03 0.35 -12.63
CA TYR A 32 -0.39 1.09 -11.45
C TYR A 32 -1.55 0.40 -10.74
N GLU A 33 -2.63 0.04 -11.45
CA GLU A 33 -3.77 -0.67 -10.88
C GLU A 33 -3.38 -2.00 -10.22
N ARG A 34 -2.51 -2.78 -10.87
CA ARG A 34 -1.98 -4.03 -10.30
C ARG A 34 -1.26 -3.78 -8.97
N ARG A 35 -0.39 -2.76 -8.93
CA ARG A 35 0.37 -2.37 -7.73
C ARG A 35 -0.55 -1.83 -6.65
N GLU A 36 -1.55 -1.03 -7.00
CA GLU A 36 -2.52 -0.46 -6.06
C GLU A 36 -3.37 -1.55 -5.42
N LYS A 37 -3.87 -2.51 -6.22
CA LYS A 37 -4.61 -3.67 -5.72
C LYS A 37 -3.76 -4.53 -4.78
N SER A 38 -2.50 -4.75 -5.14
CA SER A 38 -1.55 -5.46 -4.27
C SER A 38 -1.32 -4.72 -2.97
N ARG A 39 -1.11 -3.40 -3.00
CA ARG A 39 -0.90 -2.56 -1.82
C ARG A 39 -2.10 -2.57 -0.88
N LYS A 40 -3.33 -2.47 -1.40
CA LYS A 40 -4.56 -2.55 -0.60
C LYS A 40 -4.66 -3.91 0.10
N ARG A 41 -4.41 -5.00 -0.63
CA ARG A 41 -4.41 -6.36 -0.07
C ARG A 41 -3.33 -6.57 0.98
N PHE A 42 -2.10 -6.13 0.71
CA PHE A 42 -0.99 -6.24 1.64
C PHE A 42 -1.25 -5.44 2.92
N SER A 43 -1.74 -4.21 2.79
CA SER A 43 -2.10 -3.38 3.94
C SER A 43 -3.17 -4.06 4.80
N PHE A 44 -4.22 -4.60 4.17
CA PHE A 44 -5.26 -5.35 4.88
C PHE A 44 -4.70 -6.56 5.63
N ILE A 45 -3.87 -7.38 4.98
CA ILE A 45 -3.23 -8.55 5.60
C ILE A 45 -2.34 -8.14 6.77
N MET A 46 -1.59 -7.04 6.64
CA MET A 46 -0.73 -6.53 7.71
C MET A 46 -1.54 -6.14 8.94
N TYR A 47 -2.64 -5.39 8.77
CA TYR A 47 -3.53 -5.03 9.89
C TYR A 47 -4.18 -6.26 10.51
N LEU A 48 -4.63 -7.22 9.69
CA LEU A 48 -5.21 -8.47 10.18
C LEU A 48 -4.17 -9.27 10.99
N GLY A 49 -2.94 -9.37 10.49
CA GLY A 49 -1.85 -10.07 11.17
C GLY A 49 -1.52 -9.45 12.53
N ILE A 50 -1.46 -8.11 12.61
CA ILE A 50 -1.24 -7.40 13.87
C ILE A 50 -2.41 -7.65 14.84
N ALA A 51 -3.66 -7.57 14.36
CA ALA A 51 -4.83 -7.81 15.20
C ALA A 51 -4.86 -9.24 15.77
N VAL A 52 -4.55 -10.25 14.94
CA VAL A 52 -4.46 -11.66 15.38
C VAL A 52 -3.33 -11.84 16.39
N PHE A 53 -2.15 -11.26 16.13
CA PHE A 53 -1.02 -11.35 17.05
C PHE A 53 -1.34 -10.75 18.42
N VAL A 54 -1.90 -9.55 18.46
CA VAL A 54 -2.32 -8.89 19.70
C VAL A 54 -3.41 -9.69 20.39
N GLY A 55 -4.42 -10.18 19.65
CA GLY A 55 -5.47 -11.02 20.21
C GLY A 55 -4.93 -12.30 20.85
N MET A 56 -3.96 -12.95 20.22
CA MET A 56 -3.34 -14.15 20.78
C MET A 56 -2.52 -13.83 22.04
N LEU A 57 -1.78 -12.71 22.07
CA LEU A 57 -1.07 -12.27 23.28
C LEU A 57 -2.03 -11.99 24.43
N VAL A 58 -3.16 -11.34 24.15
CA VAL A 58 -4.20 -11.08 25.16
C VAL A 58 -4.72 -12.39 25.74
N VAL A 59 -5.04 -13.38 24.89
CA VAL A 59 -5.47 -14.72 25.34
C VAL A 59 -4.41 -15.37 26.22
N GLN A 60 -3.12 -15.34 25.82
CA GLN A 60 -2.01 -15.88 26.61
C GLN A 60 -1.89 -15.20 27.99
N ILE A 61 -2.08 -13.88 28.05
CA ILE A 61 -2.03 -13.13 29.32
C ILE A 61 -3.21 -13.53 30.21
N TYR A 62 -4.43 -13.60 29.67
CA TYR A 62 -5.60 -13.98 30.46
C TYR A 62 -5.55 -15.44 30.94
N MET A 63 -5.14 -16.38 30.08
CA MET A 63 -5.03 -17.80 30.44
C MET A 63 -3.80 -18.07 31.33
N GLY A 64 -2.71 -17.34 31.14
CA GLY A 64 -1.49 -17.46 31.93
C GLY A 64 -1.56 -16.78 33.31
N ALA A 65 -2.43 -15.79 33.50
CA ALA A 65 -2.68 -15.15 34.79
C ALA A 65 -3.66 -15.93 35.69
N SER A 66 -4.30 -16.98 35.18
CA SER A 66 -5.24 -17.83 35.92
C SER A 66 -4.64 -19.13 36.49
N GLY A 67 -3.32 -19.29 36.44
CA GLY A 67 -2.57 -20.43 36.98
C GLY A 67 -1.86 -20.12 38.29
#